data_AF-A0A0K8VXH6-F1
#
_entry.id   AF-A0A0K8VXH6-F1
#
_cell.length_a   1.000
_cell.length_b   1.000
_cell.length_c   1.000
_cell.angle_alpha   90.00
_cell.angle_beta   90.00
_cell.angle_gamma   90.00
#
_symmetry.space_group_name_H-M   'P 1'
#
loop_
_entity.id
_entity.type
_entity.pdbx_description
1 polymer ?
#
loop_
_entity_poly.entity_id
_entity_poly.type
_entity_poly.pdbx_seq_one_letter_code
_entity_poly.pdbx_strand_id
1 'polypeptide(L)'
;MKAMLQNLVQVPEKVKILSLNNMTSDEILNTLPKYKIQLDIIFRELRSKPRVDDYKGINHYSVIELIDHEKQLKMMHKLGEVYEAEQDGISQYPTLFANALMPEWLVHIFKDKYEFSHTEAVSHLNKQRQYMQYLGADDYH
;
A
#
# COMPACT_ATOMS: atom_id res chain seq x y z
N MET A 1 14.83 -37.48 2.87
CA MET A 1 14.75 -36.16 2.19
C MET A 1 13.35 -35.54 2.26
N LYS A 2 12.25 -36.27 1.99
CA LYS A 2 10.87 -35.75 2.10
C LYS A 2 10.45 -35.27 3.51
N ALA A 3 10.90 -35.94 4.58
CA ALA A 3 10.57 -35.56 5.96
C ALA A 3 11.31 -34.31 6.49
N MET A 4 12.43 -33.89 5.87
CA MET A 4 13.13 -32.66 6.26
C MET A 4 12.54 -31.41 5.59
N LEU A 5 11.79 -31.57 4.50
CA LEU A 5 11.12 -30.46 3.80
C LEU A 5 9.79 -30.06 4.47
N GLN A 6 9.16 -30.95 5.23
CA GLN A 6 7.90 -30.63 5.93
C GLN A 6 8.08 -29.69 7.13
N ASN A 7 9.31 -29.56 7.67
CA ASN A 7 9.64 -28.63 8.75
C ASN A 7 10.13 -27.26 8.25
N LEU A 8 10.18 -27.02 6.94
CA LEU A 8 10.69 -25.78 6.35
C LEU A 8 9.59 -24.80 5.91
N VAL A 9 8.31 -25.20 5.95
CA VAL A 9 7.20 -24.26 5.76
C VAL A 9 6.91 -23.63 7.11
N GLN A 10 7.56 -22.51 7.39
CA GLN A 10 7.21 -21.69 8.54
C GLN A 10 5.80 -21.13 8.29
N VAL A 11 4.79 -21.77 8.90
CA VAL A 11 3.40 -21.31 8.84
C VAL A 11 3.38 -19.89 9.43
N PRO A 12 2.99 -18.87 8.64
CA PRO A 12 2.94 -17.50 9.13
C PRO A 12 1.89 -17.37 10.25
N GLU A 13 2.11 -16.39 11.13
CA GLU A 13 1.17 -16.08 12.21
C GLU A 13 -0.22 -15.78 11.62
N LYS A 14 -1.24 -16.49 12.10
CA LYS A 14 -2.62 -16.22 11.72
C LYS A 14 -2.99 -14.82 12.19
N VAL A 15 -3.36 -13.97 11.24
CA VAL A 15 -3.76 -12.58 11.50
C VAL A 15 -5.11 -12.30 10.87
N LYS A 16 -5.88 -11.41 11.49
CA LYS A 16 -7.15 -10.95 10.92
C LYS A 16 -6.91 -10.21 9.62
N ILE A 17 -7.53 -10.66 8.53
CA ILE A 17 -7.49 -9.97 7.25
C ILE A 17 -8.41 -8.74 7.33
N LEU A 18 -7.81 -7.57 7.22
CA LEU A 18 -8.46 -6.27 7.25
C LEU A 18 -8.35 -5.62 5.86
N SER A 19 -9.40 -4.90 5.46
CA SER A 19 -9.50 -4.24 4.16
C SER A 19 -10.10 -2.85 4.29
N LEU A 20 -9.91 -2.00 3.30
CA LEU A 20 -10.53 -0.70 3.15
C LEU A 20 -11.65 -0.71 2.09
N ASN A 21 -12.01 -1.86 1.53
CA ASN A 21 -13.04 -1.98 0.47
C ASN A 21 -14.45 -1.57 0.91
N ASN A 22 -14.70 -1.50 2.22
CA ASN A 22 -15.95 -0.94 2.75
C ASN A 22 -15.99 0.60 2.70
N MET A 23 -14.90 1.28 2.32
CA MET A 23 -14.89 2.70 2.01
C MET A 23 -15.15 2.88 0.51
N THR A 24 -15.98 3.84 0.17
CA THR A 24 -16.16 4.31 -1.20
C THR A 24 -14.90 4.99 -1.73
N SER A 25 -14.78 5.13 -3.05
CA SER A 25 -13.68 5.89 -3.64
C SER A 25 -13.63 7.32 -3.09
N ASP A 26 -14.78 7.99 -2.97
CA ASP A 26 -14.84 9.37 -2.50
C ASP A 26 -14.39 9.50 -1.05
N GLU A 27 -14.78 8.58 -0.17
CA GLU A 27 -14.30 8.56 1.22
C GLU A 27 -12.78 8.42 1.29
N ILE A 28 -12.18 7.54 0.48
CA ILE A 28 -10.72 7.38 0.41
C ILE A 28 -10.07 8.68 -0.09
N LEU A 29 -10.53 9.22 -1.22
CA LEU A 29 -9.93 10.40 -1.84
C LEU A 29 -10.06 11.65 -0.94
N ASN A 30 -11.18 11.78 -0.22
CA ASN A 30 -11.42 12.88 0.71
C ASN A 30 -10.52 12.84 1.95
N THR A 31 -9.78 11.76 2.19
CA THR A 31 -8.74 11.73 3.23
C THR A 31 -7.44 12.43 2.82
N LEU A 32 -7.23 12.72 1.53
CA LEU A 32 -5.98 13.31 1.05
C LEU A 32 -5.57 14.58 1.80
N PRO A 33 -6.46 15.58 2.03
CA PRO A 33 -6.09 16.80 2.73
C PRO A 33 -5.53 16.55 4.13
N LYS A 34 -6.00 15.51 4.82
CA LYS A 34 -5.54 15.14 6.17
C LYS A 34 -4.08 14.69 6.19
N TYR A 35 -3.62 14.01 5.14
CA TYR A 35 -2.26 13.45 5.05
C TYR A 35 -1.34 14.20 4.09
N LYS A 36 -1.83 15.29 3.51
CA LYS A 36 -1.14 16.05 2.45
C LYS A 36 0.25 16.51 2.87
N ILE A 37 0.41 16.98 4.11
CA ILE A 37 1.70 17.46 4.62
C ILE A 37 2.75 16.34 4.62
N GLN A 38 2.39 15.14 5.08
CA GLN A 38 3.27 13.99 5.11
C GLN A 38 3.64 13.55 3.69
N LEU A 39 2.65 13.46 2.80
CA LEU A 39 2.86 13.11 1.39
C LEU A 39 3.75 14.15 0.67
N ASP A 40 3.61 15.43 0.99
CA ASP A 40 4.43 16.50 0.41
C ASP A 40 5.91 16.44 0.83
N ILE A 41 6.19 15.93 2.02
CA ILE A 41 7.56 15.69 2.48
C ILE A 41 8.17 14.57 1.63
N ILE A 42 7.45 13.46 1.47
CA ILE A 42 7.89 12.29 0.69
C ILE A 42 8.10 12.66 -0.78
N PHE A 43 7.14 13.39 -1.36
CA PHE A 43 7.25 13.85 -2.74
C PHE A 43 8.52 14.70 -2.93
N ARG A 44 8.77 15.67 -2.05
CA ARG A 44 9.97 16.52 -2.12
C ARG A 44 11.27 15.73 -1.97
N GLU A 45 11.28 14.74 -1.09
CA GLU A 45 12.43 13.86 -0.87
C GLU A 45 12.76 12.99 -2.09
N LEU A 46 11.74 12.47 -2.77
CA LEU A 46 11.90 11.43 -3.78
C LEU A 46 11.78 11.92 -5.24
N ARG A 47 11.21 13.10 -5.52
CA ARG A 47 10.92 13.58 -6.89
C ARG A 47 12.15 13.73 -7.79
N SER A 48 13.35 13.82 -7.23
CA SER A 48 14.60 13.89 -8.00
C SER A 48 15.14 12.51 -8.39
N LYS A 49 14.60 11.42 -7.82
CA LYS A 49 15.04 10.07 -8.12
C LYS A 49 14.44 9.62 -9.46
N PRO A 50 15.24 9.00 -10.35
CA PRO A 50 14.73 8.50 -11.63
C PRO A 50 13.76 7.33 -11.46
N ARG A 51 13.87 6.61 -10.33
CA ARG A 51 13.02 5.47 -9.99
C ARG A 51 12.90 5.35 -8.48
N VAL A 52 11.70 5.03 -8.01
CA VAL A 52 11.40 4.74 -6.61
C VAL A 52 10.85 3.31 -6.53
N ASP A 53 11.50 2.45 -5.76
CA ASP A 53 11.07 1.05 -5.58
C ASP A 53 10.26 0.84 -4.27
N ASP A 54 10.51 1.68 -3.26
CA ASP A 54 9.78 1.72 -2.00
C ASP A 54 10.01 3.06 -1.26
N TYR A 55 9.21 3.30 -0.22
CA TYR A 55 9.49 4.26 0.83
C TYR A 55 9.49 3.56 2.19
N LYS A 56 10.65 3.53 2.86
CA LYS A 56 10.83 2.91 4.19
C LYS A 56 10.36 1.45 4.24
N GLY A 57 10.57 0.69 3.16
CA GLY A 57 10.17 -0.71 3.05
C GLY A 57 8.69 -0.94 2.72
N ILE A 58 7.94 0.12 2.41
CA ILE A 58 6.54 0.06 2.00
C ILE A 58 6.45 0.42 0.51
N ASN A 59 5.78 -0.42 -0.27
CA ASN A 59 5.48 -0.19 -1.68
C ASN A 59 4.09 -0.72 -2.04
N HIS A 60 3.73 -0.73 -3.32
CA HIS A 60 2.42 -1.19 -3.78
C HIS A 60 2.08 -2.62 -3.30
N TYR A 61 3.04 -3.55 -3.30
CA TYR A 61 2.80 -4.93 -2.83
C TYR A 61 2.42 -5.01 -1.34
N SER A 62 2.75 -3.98 -0.55
CA SER A 62 2.38 -3.93 0.87
C SER A 62 0.92 -3.54 1.10
N VAL A 63 0.24 -2.98 0.09
CA VAL A 63 -1.09 -2.36 0.24
C VAL A 63 -2.10 -2.76 -0.84
N ILE A 64 -1.69 -3.46 -1.90
CA ILE A 64 -2.52 -3.75 -3.07
C ILE A 64 -3.82 -4.50 -2.76
N GLU A 65 -3.83 -5.30 -1.68
CA GLU A 65 -5.00 -6.06 -1.24
C GLU A 65 -5.97 -5.25 -0.35
N LEU A 66 -5.60 -4.04 0.06
CA LEU A 66 -6.44 -3.22 0.93
C LEU A 66 -7.67 -2.66 0.21
N ILE A 67 -7.51 -2.32 -1.07
CA ILE A 67 -8.53 -1.68 -1.89
C ILE A 67 -8.57 -2.30 -3.28
N ASP A 68 -9.74 -2.31 -3.91
CA ASP A 68 -9.89 -2.78 -5.28
C ASP A 68 -9.14 -1.90 -6.30
N HIS A 69 -8.99 -2.45 -7.50
CA HIS A 69 -8.25 -1.82 -8.60
C HIS A 69 -8.83 -0.46 -9.01
N GLU A 70 -10.15 -0.30 -8.98
CA GLU A 70 -10.81 0.96 -9.35
C GLU A 70 -10.39 2.09 -8.39
N LYS A 71 -10.39 1.80 -7.08
CA LYS A 71 -9.94 2.75 -6.05
C LYS A 71 -8.44 3.06 -6.21
N GLN A 72 -7.61 2.07 -6.53
CA GLN A 72 -6.18 2.30 -6.75
C GLN A 72 -5.93 3.26 -7.91
N LEU A 73 -6.61 3.04 -9.05
CA LEU A 73 -6.51 3.93 -10.21
C LEU A 73 -6.94 5.35 -9.87
N LYS A 74 -8.08 5.52 -9.18
CA LYS A 74 -8.57 6.84 -8.77
C LYS A 74 -7.58 7.56 -7.83
N MET A 75 -6.94 6.85 -6.90
CA MET A 75 -5.89 7.44 -6.05
C MET A 75 -4.68 7.88 -6.88
N MET A 76 -4.23 7.06 -7.83
CA MET A 76 -3.12 7.42 -8.73
C MET A 76 -3.43 8.65 -9.58
N HIS A 77 -4.63 8.72 -10.16
CA HIS A 77 -5.10 9.91 -10.88
C HIS A 77 -5.11 11.14 -9.97
N LYS A 78 -5.61 11.00 -8.73
CA LYS A 78 -5.65 12.10 -7.79
C LYS A 78 -4.26 12.62 -7.41
N LEU A 79 -3.27 11.72 -7.29
CA LEU A 79 -1.88 12.13 -7.07
C LEU A 79 -1.32 12.89 -8.28
N GLY A 80 -1.61 12.45 -9.51
CA GLY A 80 -1.26 13.18 -10.72
C GLY A 80 -1.85 14.58 -10.77
N GLU A 81 -3.15 14.73 -10.50
CA GLU A 81 -3.83 16.05 -10.43
C GLU A 81 -3.15 17.01 -9.45
N VAL A 82 -2.65 16.48 -8.32
CA VAL A 82 -2.13 17.28 -7.21
C VAL A 82 -0.65 17.62 -7.36
N TYR A 83 0.15 16.73 -7.94
CA TYR A 83 1.61 16.86 -8.00
C TYR A 83 2.16 17.16 -9.39
N GLU A 84 1.36 16.98 -10.44
CA GLU A 84 1.78 17.13 -11.85
C GLU A 84 0.92 18.14 -12.62
N ALA A 85 0.26 19.07 -11.90
CA ALA A 85 -0.58 20.09 -12.51
C ALA A 85 0.05 20.68 -13.78
N GLU A 86 -0.70 20.64 -14.89
CA GLU A 86 -0.40 21.22 -16.22
C GLU A 86 0.37 20.38 -17.26
N GLN A 87 0.32 19.04 -17.24
CA GLN A 87 0.89 18.23 -18.34
C GLN A 87 -0.09 17.25 -18.97
N ASP A 88 0.15 16.95 -20.26
CA ASP A 88 -0.70 16.24 -21.26
C ASP A 88 -1.05 14.77 -20.92
N GLY A 89 -1.38 14.46 -19.67
CA GLY A 89 -1.88 13.17 -19.22
C GLY A 89 -0.81 12.08 -19.01
N ILE A 90 0.48 12.38 -19.22
CA ILE A 90 1.58 11.45 -18.95
C ILE A 90 2.19 11.79 -17.58
N SER A 91 2.11 10.86 -16.63
CA SER A 91 2.74 11.03 -15.32
C SER A 91 4.27 11.03 -15.45
N GLN A 92 4.90 12.05 -14.88
CA GLN A 92 6.35 12.16 -14.73
C GLN A 92 6.87 11.31 -13.56
N TYR A 93 6.02 10.99 -12.60
CA TYR A 93 6.39 10.32 -11.34
C TYR A 93 5.64 8.99 -11.08
N PRO A 94 5.41 8.11 -12.07
CA PRO A 94 4.54 6.94 -11.90
C PRO A 94 5.07 5.96 -10.86
N THR A 95 6.39 5.76 -10.79
CA THR A 95 7.01 4.88 -9.78
C THR A 95 6.96 5.48 -8.38
N LEU A 96 7.09 6.80 -8.25
CA LEU A 96 6.95 7.49 -6.96
C LEU A 96 5.51 7.40 -6.44
N PHE A 97 4.51 7.57 -7.31
CA PHE A 97 3.11 7.43 -6.93
C PHE A 97 2.78 5.99 -6.52
N ALA A 98 3.14 5.01 -7.34
CA ALA A 98 2.82 3.61 -7.09
C ALA A 98 3.59 3.03 -5.90
N ASN A 99 4.86 3.41 -5.70
CA ASN A 99 5.74 2.76 -4.72
C ASN A 99 6.00 3.57 -3.45
N ALA A 100 5.56 4.84 -3.38
CA ALA A 100 5.73 5.65 -2.18
C ALA A 100 4.44 6.35 -1.75
N LEU A 101 3.88 7.24 -2.58
CA LEU A 101 2.76 8.10 -2.13
C LEU A 101 1.46 7.35 -1.92
N MET A 102 1.01 6.54 -2.90
CA MET A 102 -0.22 5.77 -2.72
C MET A 102 -0.09 4.75 -1.57
N PRO A 103 1.01 3.98 -1.45
CA PRO A 103 1.20 3.10 -0.30
C PRO A 103 1.19 3.81 1.05
N GLU A 104 1.93 4.92 1.20
CA GLU A 104 1.95 5.65 2.45
C GLU A 104 0.56 6.24 2.78
N TRP A 105 -0.15 6.75 1.76
CA TRP A 105 -1.50 7.25 1.93
C TRP A 105 -2.45 6.14 2.43
N LEU A 106 -2.39 4.95 1.83
CA LEU A 106 -3.18 3.80 2.27
C LEU A 106 -2.82 3.34 3.68
N VAL A 107 -1.55 3.35 4.05
CA VAL A 107 -1.11 3.02 5.42
C VAL A 107 -1.69 4.02 6.43
N HIS A 108 -1.72 5.31 6.09
CA HIS A 108 -2.33 6.33 6.94
C HIS A 108 -3.85 6.16 7.10
N ILE A 109 -4.57 5.83 6.02
CA ILE A 109 -6.00 5.54 6.10
C ILE A 109 -6.22 4.28 6.95
N PHE A 110 -5.44 3.23 6.71
CA PHE A 110 -5.54 1.96 7.40
C PHE A 110 -5.29 2.10 8.89
N LYS A 111 -4.23 2.80 9.29
CA LYS A 111 -3.91 2.99 10.71
C LYS A 111 -5.01 3.79 11.42
N ASP A 112 -5.59 4.80 10.76
CA ASP A 112 -6.62 5.62 11.39
C ASP A 112 -7.96 4.87 11.48
N LYS A 113 -8.31 4.09 10.46
CA LYS A 113 -9.55 3.29 10.45
C LYS A 113 -9.55 2.20 11.53
N TYR A 114 -8.39 1.60 11.78
CA TYR A 114 -8.22 0.48 12.71
C TYR A 114 -7.51 0.86 14.01
N GLU A 115 -7.35 2.16 14.26
CA GLU A 115 -6.76 2.72 15.50
C GLU A 115 -5.36 2.18 15.82
N PHE A 116 -4.56 1.93 14.79
CA PHE A 116 -3.16 1.54 14.92
C PHE A 116 -2.21 2.74 14.97
N SER A 117 -1.08 2.58 15.65
CA SER A 117 0.10 3.38 15.32
C SER A 117 0.58 3.04 13.89
N HIS A 118 1.41 3.91 13.31
CA HIS A 118 1.95 3.66 11.98
C HIS A 118 2.78 2.34 11.94
N THR A 119 3.61 2.09 12.96
CA THR A 119 4.41 0.86 13.06
C THR A 119 3.53 -0.39 13.17
N GLU A 120 2.46 -0.33 13.96
CA GLU A 120 1.50 -1.44 14.08
C GLU A 120 0.78 -1.71 12.76
N ALA A 121 0.34 -0.66 12.05
CA ALA A 121 -0.27 -0.80 10.73
C ALA A 121 0.67 -1.50 9.75
N VAL A 122 1.92 -1.05 9.64
CA VAL A 122 2.91 -1.67 8.75
C VAL A 122 3.20 -3.12 9.13
N SER A 123 3.33 -3.41 10.43
CA SER A 123 3.53 -4.77 10.93
C SER A 123 2.33 -5.67 10.57
N HIS A 124 1.11 -5.19 10.80
CA HIS A 124 -0.12 -5.92 10.48
C HIS A 124 -0.22 -6.22 8.98
N LEU A 125 0.02 -5.24 8.11
CA LEU A 125 -0.01 -5.42 6.65
C LEU A 125 1.00 -6.48 6.18
N ASN A 126 2.21 -6.46 6.73
CA ASN A 126 3.22 -7.47 6.41
C ASN A 126 2.81 -8.87 6.84
N LYS A 127 2.30 -9.03 8.07
CA LYS A 127 1.78 -10.33 8.56
C LYS A 127 0.58 -10.79 7.72
N GLN A 128 -0.33 -9.88 7.38
CA GLN A 128 -1.53 -10.17 6.61
C GLN A 128 -1.17 -10.68 5.21
N ARG A 129 -0.23 -10.01 4.53
CA ARG A 129 0.26 -10.46 3.22
C ARG A 129 0.84 -11.86 3.28
N GLN A 130 1.72 -12.13 4.25
CA GLN A 130 2.32 -13.47 4.43
C GLN A 130 1.24 -14.52 4.69
N TYR A 131 0.26 -14.22 5.55
CA TYR A 131 -0.83 -15.14 5.85
C TYR A 131 -1.73 -15.39 4.64
N MET A 132 -2.06 -14.36 3.86
CA MET A 132 -2.82 -14.51 2.61
C MET A 132 -2.07 -15.34 1.56
N GLN A 133 -0.76 -15.13 1.42
CA GLN A 133 0.08 -15.94 0.52
C GLN A 133 0.11 -17.41 0.94
N TYR A 134 0.17 -17.68 2.24
CA TYR A 134 0.10 -19.04 2.78
C TYR A 134 -1.27 -19.69 2.51
N LEU A 135 -2.37 -18.97 2.76
CA LEU A 135 -3.73 -19.48 2.45
C LEU A 135 -3.91 -19.76 0.95
N GLY A 136 -3.41 -18.89 0.08
CA GLY A 136 -3.49 -19.07 -1.37
C GLY A 136 -2.55 -20.16 -1.92
N ALA A 137 -1.52 -20.56 -1.17
CA ALA A 137 -0.65 -21.70 -1.51
C ALA A 137 -1.28 -23.04 -1.11
N ASP A 138 -2.07 -23.06 -0.02
CA ASP A 138 -2.80 -24.25 0.44
C ASP A 138 -3.95 -24.64 -0.52
N ASP A 139 -4.49 -23.71 -1.31
CA ASP A 139 -5.53 -23.99 -2.34
C ASP A 139 -5.01 -24.83 -3.54
N TYR A 140 -3.69 -25.08 -3.64
CA TYR A 140 -3.05 -25.85 -4.73
C TYR A 140 -2.54 -27.24 -4.30
N HIS A 141 -2.97 -27.75 -3.14
CA HIS A 141 -2.62 -29.08 -2.62
C HIS A 141 -3.84 -29.96 -2.31
#